data_AF-A0A6I6LWL2-F1
#
_entry.id   AF-A0A6I6LWL2-F1
#
_cell.length_a   1.000
_cell.length_b   1.000
_cell.length_c   1.000
_cell.angle_alpha   90.00
_cell.angle_beta   90.00
_cell.angle_gamma   90.00
#
_symmetry.space_group_name_H-M   'P 1'
#
loop_
_entity.id
_entity.type
_entity.pdbx_description
1 polymer ?
#
loop_
_entity_poly.entity_id
_entity_poly.type
_entity_poly.pdbx_seq_one_letter_code
_entity_poly.pdbx_strand_id
1 'polypeptide(L)'
;MLVEKYSQNLAGIKTELSRYSHLSVFNCALNHLNPRDGKDSFGTMPWVIMFLLKLSLQEKSGALHISPQAFHVLANKIFKLGNYLVDVPSKTFLLMVRSMLAQQLWYQVPPAEAWRYVYLQKTLLDRSADINERLFLSRTGISLQDYYKITVYLLSQAGKQSSNSVIRYGLTSFYSHLSPQMPDETLVGFLRLVALPFSHLHPYMQKFVVKDSNSAELYQETPLKNKPIILEGNGLVIFNAGICISGLKSIAMDILKGDDAFTDRFGEDVEDYIGERLKLTPLDVYSVEDLKGVITVKSGSIADYVASDGSEIIVFESKSITPNVLMKCAYDPEHLSKLLRDSFIKGIAQGQETAHKLAVSGKFKGMRARVIIITLDDFFIYGGEYVADFISEGLEADFVKEYGALPVPMADVLYMTLQDLNFLTEWLKDKPKDSVFKLLDQLADKQREAGGARFSLAQHIGEHIKGLDMRGDVGIEVAVERSMADMEGLLGANGKYWRAQHPVTFMRAFDRFQQRLIQSFA
;
A
#
# COMPACT_ATOMS: atom_id res chain seq x y z
N MET A 1 19.77 -7.03 10.29
CA MET A 1 21.06 -6.47 10.73
C MET A 1 21.06 -6.44 12.24
N LEU A 2 22.11 -6.95 12.88
CA LEU A 2 22.23 -6.95 14.34
C LEU A 2 23.10 -5.76 14.74
N VAL A 3 22.52 -4.83 15.47
CA VAL A 3 23.24 -3.69 16.03
C VAL A 3 23.19 -3.84 17.54
N GLU A 4 24.32 -4.23 18.15
CA GLU A 4 24.36 -4.68 19.55
C GLU A 4 23.74 -3.66 20.51
N LYS A 5 24.11 -2.38 20.39
CA LYS A 5 23.56 -1.30 21.22
C LYS A 5 22.05 -1.15 21.05
N TYR A 6 21.53 -1.27 19.83
CA TYR A 6 20.09 -1.25 19.57
C TYR A 6 19.40 -2.41 20.28
N SER A 7 19.92 -3.64 20.10
CA SER A 7 19.33 -4.85 20.68
C SER A 7 19.31 -4.82 22.21
N GLN A 8 20.39 -4.36 22.85
CA GLN A 8 20.47 -4.19 24.31
C GLN A 8 19.45 -3.17 24.83
N ASN A 9 19.34 -2.00 24.17
CA ASN A 9 18.38 -0.96 24.59
C ASN A 9 16.93 -1.41 24.38
N LEU A 10 16.63 -2.09 23.26
CA LEU A 10 15.30 -2.64 23.00
C LEU A 10 14.91 -3.68 24.06
N ALA A 11 15.83 -4.57 24.44
CA ALA A 11 15.60 -5.55 25.52
C ALA A 11 15.30 -4.87 26.87
N GLY A 12 16.00 -3.78 27.18
CA GLY A 12 15.71 -2.96 28.36
C GLY A 12 14.30 -2.37 28.33
N ILE A 13 13.86 -1.83 27.18
CA ILE A 13 12.50 -1.31 26.99
C ILE A 13 11.45 -2.42 27.15
N LYS A 14 11.65 -3.58 26.53
CA LYS A 14 10.77 -4.76 26.67
C LYS A 14 10.62 -5.19 28.14
N THR A 15 11.75 -5.28 28.86
CA THR A 15 11.77 -5.61 30.29
C THR A 15 10.94 -4.63 31.11
N GLU A 16 11.08 -3.33 30.84
CA GLU A 16 10.30 -2.29 31.52
C GLU A 16 8.80 -2.37 31.18
N LEU A 17 8.45 -2.58 29.91
CA LEU A 17 7.06 -2.75 29.46
C LEU A 17 6.39 -3.97 30.11
N SER A 18 7.11 -5.06 30.34
CA SER A 18 6.60 -6.29 30.96
C SER A 18 6.05 -6.13 32.39
N ARG A 19 6.31 -4.97 33.02
CA ARG A 19 5.84 -4.63 34.37
C ARG A 19 4.43 -4.02 34.37
N TYR A 20 4.00 -3.46 33.24
CA TYR A 20 2.72 -2.75 33.12
C TYR A 20 1.64 -3.65 32.51
N SER A 21 0.39 -3.42 32.89
CA SER A 21 -0.75 -4.14 32.32
C SER A 21 -1.01 -3.69 30.88
N HIS A 22 -1.32 -4.65 30.00
CA HIS A 22 -1.64 -4.39 28.59
C HIS A 22 -2.75 -3.35 28.44
N LEU A 23 -3.78 -3.42 29.27
CA LEU A 23 -4.92 -2.49 29.23
C LEU A 23 -4.49 -1.05 29.52
N SER A 24 -3.62 -0.84 30.50
CA SER A 24 -3.14 0.51 30.84
C SER A 24 -2.29 1.13 29.71
N VAL A 25 -1.43 0.32 29.08
CA VAL A 25 -0.61 0.75 27.93
C VAL A 25 -1.48 1.04 26.71
N PHE A 26 -2.44 0.17 26.41
CA PHE A 26 -3.41 0.33 25.33
C PHE A 26 -4.22 1.62 25.47
N ASN A 27 -4.75 1.89 26.66
CA ASN A 27 -5.50 3.12 26.94
C ASN A 27 -4.63 4.38 26.82
N CYS A 28 -3.36 4.32 27.27
CA CYS A 28 -2.43 5.43 27.08
C CYS A 28 -2.12 5.67 25.59
N ALA A 29 -1.93 4.60 24.80
CA ALA A 29 -1.73 4.71 23.36
C ALA A 29 -2.94 5.35 22.65
N LEU A 30 -4.17 4.91 22.98
CA LEU A 30 -5.39 5.51 22.44
C LEU A 30 -5.51 7.00 22.80
N ASN A 31 -5.25 7.35 24.06
CA ASN A 31 -5.33 8.74 24.51
C ASN A 31 -4.26 9.64 23.89
N HIS A 32 -3.06 9.11 23.67
CA HIS A 32 -1.96 9.85 23.02
C HIS A 32 -2.25 10.09 21.54
N LEU A 33 -2.80 9.09 20.85
CA LEU A 33 -3.12 9.15 19.41
C LEU A 33 -4.44 9.86 19.11
N ASN A 34 -5.22 10.21 20.12
CA ASN A 34 -6.43 11.00 19.95
C ASN A 34 -6.09 12.49 20.14
N PRO A 35 -5.77 13.24 19.07
CA PRO A 35 -5.41 14.64 19.20
C PRO A 35 -6.56 15.43 19.83
N ARG A 36 -6.24 16.34 20.77
CA ARG A 36 -7.20 17.38 21.18
C ARG A 36 -7.34 18.36 20.01
N ASP A 37 -8.56 18.84 19.77
CA ASP A 37 -8.93 19.67 18.62
C ASP A 37 -7.84 20.69 18.23
N GLY A 38 -7.45 20.68 16.95
CA GLY A 38 -6.56 21.67 16.33
C GLY A 38 -5.05 21.43 16.43
N LYS A 39 -4.58 20.33 17.05
CA LYS A 39 -3.14 19.98 17.04
C LYS A 39 -2.76 19.08 15.86
N ASP A 40 -1.57 19.32 15.31
CA ASP A 40 -0.95 18.44 14.34
C ASP A 40 -0.79 17.03 14.95
N SER A 41 -1.50 16.11 14.33
CA SER A 41 -1.63 14.72 14.71
C SER A 41 -0.42 13.90 14.28
N PHE A 42 0.39 14.39 13.33
CA PHE A 42 1.68 13.78 12.98
C PHE A 42 2.71 13.93 14.10
N GLY A 43 2.70 15.07 14.81
CA GLY A 43 3.53 15.29 16.00
C GLY A 43 3.33 14.28 17.13
N THR A 44 2.28 13.45 17.07
CA THR A 44 2.08 12.32 17.99
C THR A 44 2.98 11.12 17.69
N MET A 45 3.64 11.08 16.53
CA MET A 45 4.53 10.01 16.06
C MET A 45 3.87 8.62 16.13
N PRO A 46 2.79 8.37 15.36
CA PRO A 46 1.99 7.15 15.48
C PRO A 46 2.80 5.86 15.29
N TRP A 47 3.83 5.87 14.44
CA TRP A 47 4.72 4.70 14.26
C TRP A 47 5.44 4.31 15.56
N VAL A 48 5.92 5.29 16.34
CA VAL A 48 6.58 5.05 17.64
C VAL A 48 5.59 4.44 18.63
N ILE A 49 4.38 4.98 18.69
CA ILE A 49 3.35 4.55 19.63
C ILE A 49 2.83 3.16 19.29
N MET A 50 2.61 2.88 18.01
CA MET A 50 2.18 1.56 17.56
C MET A 50 3.27 0.51 17.75
N PHE A 51 4.55 0.89 17.61
CA PHE A 51 5.66 0.01 17.94
C PHE A 51 5.75 -0.25 19.44
N LEU A 52 5.60 0.77 20.30
CA LEU A 52 5.49 0.60 21.75
C LEU A 52 4.38 -0.37 22.13
N LEU A 53 3.19 -0.19 21.55
CA LEU A 53 2.03 -1.05 21.81
C LEU A 53 2.29 -2.49 21.36
N LYS A 54 2.90 -2.70 20.18
CA LYS A 54 3.34 -4.02 19.71
C LYS A 54 4.24 -4.67 20.75
N LEU A 55 5.30 -3.99 21.18
CA LEU A 55 6.26 -4.51 22.15
C LEU A 55 5.57 -4.85 23.48
N SER A 56 4.71 -3.97 24.00
CA SER A 56 3.97 -4.23 25.24
C SER A 56 3.10 -5.47 25.16
N LEU A 57 2.37 -5.64 24.04
CA LEU A 57 1.51 -6.80 23.80
C LEU A 57 2.30 -8.07 23.48
N GLN A 58 3.59 -7.99 23.18
CA GLN A 58 4.46 -9.15 23.03
C GLN A 58 5.02 -9.63 24.36
N GLU A 59 5.13 -8.75 25.34
CA GLU A 59 5.56 -9.10 26.69
C GLU A 59 4.40 -9.61 27.55
N LYS A 60 4.73 -10.22 28.70
CA LYS A 60 3.73 -10.58 29.71
C LYS A 60 2.99 -9.34 30.21
N SER A 61 1.70 -9.49 30.50
CA SER A 61 0.92 -8.43 31.15
C SER A 61 1.34 -8.33 32.62
N GLY A 62 1.87 -7.17 33.01
CA GLY A 62 2.29 -6.91 34.37
C GLY A 62 1.18 -6.39 35.27
N ALA A 63 1.46 -6.29 36.56
CA ALA A 63 0.49 -5.85 37.57
C ALA A 63 0.38 -4.33 37.69
N LEU A 64 1.37 -3.57 37.19
CA LEU A 64 1.39 -2.12 37.37
C LEU A 64 0.49 -1.42 36.35
N HIS A 65 -0.10 -0.30 36.76
CA HIS A 65 -0.76 0.62 35.84
C HIS A 65 0.26 1.65 35.36
N ILE A 66 0.39 1.85 34.04
CA ILE A 66 1.29 2.86 33.49
C ILE A 66 0.68 4.26 33.60
N SER A 67 1.47 5.25 34.04
CA SER A 67 1.05 6.66 34.00
C SER A 67 1.35 7.28 32.62
N PRO A 68 0.65 8.36 32.22
CA PRO A 68 0.96 9.09 30.99
C PRO A 68 2.42 9.54 30.90
N GLN A 69 3.01 9.99 32.01
CA GLN A 69 4.41 10.40 32.08
C GLN A 69 5.37 9.22 31.81
N ALA A 70 5.14 8.07 32.45
CA ALA A 70 5.94 6.87 32.21
C ALA A 70 5.82 6.37 30.76
N PHE A 71 4.60 6.44 30.20
CA PHE A 71 4.33 6.12 28.80
C PHE A 71 5.14 7.01 27.84
N HIS A 72 5.16 8.33 28.06
CA HIS A 72 5.96 9.25 27.25
C HIS A 72 7.47 9.01 27.39
N VAL A 73 7.96 8.66 28.58
CA VAL A 73 9.38 8.29 28.77
C VAL A 73 9.73 7.07 27.92
N LEU A 74 8.90 6.03 27.91
CA LEU A 74 9.11 4.84 27.09
C LEU A 74 9.00 5.13 25.59
N ALA A 75 8.02 5.93 25.17
CA ALA A 75 7.90 6.36 23.77
C ALA A 75 9.16 7.12 23.30
N ASN A 76 9.68 8.01 24.13
CA ASN A 76 10.93 8.73 23.84
C ASN A 76 12.15 7.78 23.79
N LYS A 77 12.21 6.74 24.62
CA LYS A 77 13.26 5.72 24.54
C LYS A 77 13.19 4.97 23.21
N ILE A 78 11.99 4.62 22.75
CA ILE A 78 11.79 3.97 21.44
C ILE A 78 12.22 4.89 20.29
N PHE A 79 11.79 6.15 20.30
CA PHE A 79 12.20 7.13 19.28
C PHE A 79 13.73 7.24 19.19
N LYS A 80 14.41 7.25 20.34
CA LYS A 80 15.88 7.33 20.42
C LYS A 80 16.61 6.06 19.99
N LEU A 81 15.92 4.94 19.74
CA LEU A 81 16.56 3.73 19.21
C LEU A 81 17.21 4.00 17.84
N GLY A 82 16.62 4.89 17.03
CA GLY A 82 17.17 5.28 15.74
C GLY A 82 18.57 5.87 15.81
N ASN A 83 18.93 6.52 16.93
CA ASN A 83 20.27 7.12 17.12
C ASN A 83 21.40 6.07 17.08
N TYR A 84 21.10 4.82 17.39
CA TYR A 84 22.07 3.73 17.33
C TYR A 84 22.28 3.18 15.91
N LEU A 85 21.52 3.68 14.93
CA LEU A 85 21.56 3.22 13.55
C LEU A 85 22.21 4.24 12.59
N VAL A 86 22.61 5.43 13.08
CA VAL A 86 23.04 6.56 12.23
C VAL A 86 24.50 6.44 11.74
N ASP A 87 25.33 5.65 12.40
CA ASP A 87 26.75 5.46 12.03
C ASP A 87 26.90 4.38 10.94
N VAL A 88 26.36 4.67 9.75
CA VAL A 88 26.35 3.77 8.59
C VAL A 88 26.88 4.47 7.33
N PRO A 89 27.41 3.73 6.34
CA PRO A 89 27.80 4.30 5.06
C PRO A 89 26.65 5.07 4.40
N SER A 90 26.94 6.13 3.65
CA SER A 90 25.93 7.00 3.02
C SER A 90 24.92 6.24 2.15
N LYS A 91 25.34 5.17 1.49
CA LYS A 91 24.46 4.30 0.69
C LYS A 91 23.40 3.61 1.55
N THR A 92 23.83 2.98 2.65
CA THR A 92 22.97 2.35 3.64
C THR A 92 22.06 3.37 4.31
N PHE A 93 22.55 4.58 4.56
CA PHE A 93 21.75 5.67 5.13
C PHE A 93 20.54 6.02 4.25
N LEU A 94 20.71 6.16 2.94
CA LEU A 94 19.58 6.46 2.04
C LEU A 94 18.54 5.33 2.02
N LEU A 95 18.99 4.07 2.01
CA LEU A 95 18.08 2.92 2.15
C LEU A 95 17.35 2.91 3.50
N MET A 96 18.00 3.35 4.58
CA MET A 96 17.34 3.50 5.89
C MET A 96 16.31 4.63 5.89
N VAL A 97 16.62 5.77 5.27
CA VAL A 97 15.66 6.88 5.11
C VAL A 97 14.44 6.41 4.32
N ARG A 98 14.65 5.64 3.25
CA ARG A 98 13.56 4.98 2.50
C ARG A 98 12.68 4.12 3.42
N SER A 99 13.27 3.23 4.22
CA SER A 99 12.52 2.39 5.17
C SER A 99 11.77 3.21 6.23
N MET A 100 12.38 4.28 6.71
CA MET A 100 11.75 5.22 7.65
C MET A 100 10.54 5.92 7.00
N LEU A 101 10.67 6.42 5.78
CA LEU A 101 9.59 7.08 5.04
C LEU A 101 8.43 6.11 4.78
N ALA A 102 8.73 4.89 4.32
CA ALA A 102 7.72 3.85 4.11
C ALA A 102 6.92 3.57 5.40
N GLN A 103 7.58 3.54 6.55
CA GLN A 103 6.94 3.34 7.85
C GLN A 103 6.18 4.59 8.36
N GLN A 104 6.46 5.79 7.88
CA GLN A 104 5.78 7.00 8.38
C GLN A 104 4.63 7.43 7.49
N LEU A 105 4.76 7.30 6.17
CA LEU A 105 3.82 7.85 5.20
C LEU A 105 2.48 7.10 5.17
N TRP A 106 2.46 5.80 5.45
CA TRP A 106 1.22 5.04 5.48
C TRP A 106 0.24 5.46 6.60
N TYR A 107 0.71 6.12 7.66
CA TYR A 107 -0.17 6.74 8.67
C TYR A 107 -0.85 8.02 8.16
N GLN A 108 -0.29 8.63 7.11
CA GLN A 108 -0.64 9.97 6.62
C GLN A 108 -1.46 9.94 5.34
N VAL A 109 -1.84 8.76 4.85
CA VAL A 109 -2.62 8.62 3.61
C VAL A 109 -3.92 9.41 3.73
N PRO A 110 -4.12 10.46 2.91
CA PRO A 110 -5.36 11.21 2.89
C PRO A 110 -6.54 10.31 2.51
N PRO A 111 -7.74 10.49 3.09
CA PRO A 111 -8.90 9.67 2.76
C PRO A 111 -9.16 9.54 1.26
N ALA A 112 -9.04 10.62 0.49
CA ALA A 112 -9.26 10.60 -0.96
C ALA A 112 -8.30 9.65 -1.71
N GLU A 113 -7.02 9.65 -1.35
CA GLU A 113 -6.02 8.74 -1.92
C GLU A 113 -6.29 7.28 -1.54
N ALA A 114 -6.66 7.10 -0.28
CA ALA A 114 -7.14 5.84 0.27
C ALA A 114 -8.31 5.22 -0.51
N TRP A 115 -9.31 6.04 -0.85
CA TRP A 115 -10.44 5.63 -1.70
C TRP A 115 -9.98 5.19 -3.09
N ARG A 116 -9.08 5.95 -3.73
CA ARG A 116 -8.54 5.65 -5.06
C ARG A 116 -7.93 4.26 -5.12
N TYR A 117 -7.11 3.91 -4.13
CA TYR A 117 -6.48 2.59 -4.07
C TYR A 117 -7.48 1.44 -3.97
N VAL A 118 -8.53 1.61 -3.15
CA VAL A 118 -9.55 0.57 -2.94
C VAL A 118 -10.38 0.37 -4.20
N TYR A 119 -10.75 1.46 -4.88
CA TYR A 119 -11.48 1.37 -6.14
C TYR A 119 -10.62 0.86 -7.29
N LEU A 120 -9.36 1.27 -7.41
CA LEU A 120 -8.44 0.73 -8.41
C LEU A 120 -8.26 -0.78 -8.24
N GLN A 121 -8.04 -1.22 -7.00
CA GLN A 121 -7.94 -2.64 -6.70
C GLN A 121 -9.24 -3.40 -7.04
N LYS A 122 -10.40 -2.83 -6.69
CA LYS A 122 -11.69 -3.40 -7.07
C LYS A 122 -11.84 -3.51 -8.59
N THR A 123 -11.49 -2.46 -9.34
CA THR A 123 -11.53 -2.45 -10.80
C THR A 123 -10.69 -3.57 -11.39
N LEU A 124 -9.47 -3.78 -10.89
CA LEU A 124 -8.60 -4.87 -11.34
C LEU A 124 -9.19 -6.25 -11.00
N LEU A 125 -9.70 -6.42 -9.78
CA LEU A 125 -10.27 -7.70 -9.34
C LEU A 125 -11.59 -8.04 -10.06
N ASP A 126 -12.35 -7.03 -10.50
CA ASP A 126 -13.58 -7.24 -11.26
C ASP A 126 -13.30 -7.71 -12.72
N ARG A 127 -12.07 -7.59 -13.24
CA ARG A 127 -11.71 -8.09 -14.59
C ARG A 127 -11.81 -9.62 -14.69
N SER A 128 -11.42 -10.31 -13.62
CA SER A 128 -11.59 -11.76 -13.44
C SER A 128 -12.59 -12.08 -12.32
N ALA A 129 -13.71 -11.36 -12.30
CA ALA A 129 -14.68 -11.37 -11.20
C ALA A 129 -15.10 -12.79 -10.75
N ASP A 130 -15.48 -13.68 -11.66
CA ASP A 130 -16.00 -15.01 -11.30
C ASP A 130 -14.96 -15.87 -10.56
N ILE A 131 -13.70 -15.81 -10.98
CA ILE A 131 -12.61 -16.56 -10.35
C ILE A 131 -12.29 -15.94 -8.98
N ASN A 132 -12.14 -14.62 -8.95
CA ASN A 132 -11.77 -13.88 -7.74
C ASN A 132 -12.85 -13.97 -6.66
N GLU A 133 -14.11 -13.85 -7.04
CA GLU A 133 -15.28 -13.99 -6.19
C GLU A 133 -15.35 -15.40 -5.57
N ARG A 134 -15.27 -16.44 -6.40
CA ARG A 134 -15.29 -17.84 -5.92
C ARG A 134 -14.12 -18.14 -4.99
N LEU A 135 -12.92 -17.70 -5.34
CA LEU A 135 -11.72 -17.92 -4.54
C LEU A 135 -11.83 -17.22 -3.18
N PHE A 136 -12.21 -15.95 -3.17
CA PHE A 136 -12.38 -15.17 -1.95
C PHE A 136 -13.47 -15.75 -1.04
N LEU A 137 -14.63 -16.09 -1.60
CA LEU A 137 -15.74 -16.69 -0.89
C LEU A 137 -15.34 -18.03 -0.25
N SER A 138 -14.60 -18.87 -0.97
CA SER A 138 -14.13 -20.17 -0.46
C SER A 138 -13.17 -20.03 0.74
N ARG A 139 -12.39 -18.95 0.78
CA ARG A 139 -11.38 -18.70 1.83
C ARG A 139 -11.93 -17.96 3.03
N THR A 140 -12.94 -17.11 2.82
CA THR A 140 -13.42 -16.17 3.85
C THR A 140 -14.85 -16.42 4.31
N GLY A 141 -15.65 -17.12 3.51
CA GLY A 141 -17.09 -17.29 3.74
C GLY A 141 -17.93 -16.04 3.45
N ILE A 142 -17.33 -14.97 2.93
CA ILE A 142 -18.01 -13.75 2.48
C ILE A 142 -17.71 -13.46 1.02
N SER A 143 -18.67 -12.87 0.31
CA SER A 143 -18.46 -12.51 -1.10
C SER A 143 -17.44 -11.37 -1.22
N LEU A 144 -16.68 -11.34 -2.32
CA LEU A 144 -15.72 -10.25 -2.56
C LEU A 144 -16.47 -8.93 -2.76
N GLN A 145 -17.64 -8.96 -3.42
CA GLN A 145 -18.50 -7.80 -3.55
C GLN A 145 -18.99 -7.26 -2.19
N ASP A 146 -19.44 -8.12 -1.27
CA ASP A 146 -19.88 -7.68 0.06
C ASP A 146 -18.70 -7.15 0.89
N TYR A 147 -17.52 -7.76 0.76
CA TYR A 147 -16.31 -7.25 1.38
C TYR A 147 -16.03 -5.80 0.96
N TYR A 148 -16.06 -5.50 -0.34
CA TYR A 148 -15.82 -4.15 -0.82
C TYR A 148 -16.94 -3.18 -0.43
N LYS A 149 -18.20 -3.61 -0.41
CA LYS A 149 -19.31 -2.78 0.07
C LYS A 149 -19.11 -2.37 1.53
N ILE A 150 -18.82 -3.31 2.42
CA ILE A 150 -18.60 -3.01 3.84
C ILE A 150 -17.32 -2.18 4.02
N THR A 151 -16.28 -2.44 3.22
CA THR A 151 -15.04 -1.65 3.21
C THR A 151 -15.32 -0.20 2.82
N VAL A 152 -15.95 0.06 1.68
CA VAL A 152 -16.39 1.40 1.21
C VAL A 152 -17.22 2.10 2.28
N TYR A 153 -18.15 1.39 2.91
CA TYR A 153 -18.93 1.94 4.01
C TYR A 153 -18.04 2.40 5.17
N LEU A 154 -17.11 1.58 5.65
CA LEU A 154 -16.22 1.93 6.75
C LEU A 154 -15.27 3.08 6.38
N LEU A 155 -14.76 3.10 5.14
CA LEU A 155 -13.94 4.19 4.62
C LEU A 155 -14.70 5.52 4.63
N SER A 156 -16.00 5.50 4.30
CA SER A 156 -16.85 6.71 4.40
C SER A 156 -17.03 7.23 5.82
N GLN A 157 -16.99 6.34 6.82
CA GLN A 157 -17.04 6.77 8.22
C GLN A 157 -15.67 7.25 8.69
N ALA A 158 -14.59 6.57 8.28
CA ALA A 158 -13.22 6.93 8.62
C ALA A 158 -12.81 8.28 8.00
N GLY A 159 -13.21 8.55 6.75
CA GLY A 159 -12.90 9.78 6.03
C GLY A 159 -13.56 11.04 6.59
N LYS A 160 -14.52 10.93 7.53
CA LYS A 160 -15.08 12.07 8.27
C LYS A 160 -14.15 12.58 9.36
N GLN A 161 -13.12 11.81 9.71
CA GLN A 161 -12.16 12.12 10.76
C GLN A 161 -10.83 12.54 10.14
N SER A 162 -9.98 13.21 10.92
CA SER A 162 -8.61 13.50 10.47
C SER A 162 -7.81 12.20 10.28
N SER A 163 -6.94 12.13 9.27
CA SER A 163 -6.19 10.92 8.87
C SER A 163 -5.44 10.22 10.02
N ASN A 164 -4.99 11.01 11.00
CA ASN A 164 -4.21 10.54 12.14
C ASN A 164 -4.99 10.44 13.46
N SER A 165 -6.31 10.56 13.44
CA SER A 165 -7.11 10.45 14.66
C SER A 165 -7.57 9.02 14.95
N VAL A 166 -7.82 8.76 16.24
CA VAL A 166 -8.51 7.56 16.69
C VAL A 166 -9.98 7.67 16.30
N ILE A 167 -10.50 6.67 15.59
CA ILE A 167 -11.91 6.61 15.22
C ILE A 167 -12.63 5.68 16.19
N ARG A 168 -13.72 6.15 16.76
CA ARG A 168 -14.66 5.34 17.54
C ARG A 168 -16.00 5.32 16.83
N TYR A 169 -16.45 4.14 16.45
CA TYR A 169 -17.69 3.97 15.71
C TYR A 169 -18.61 2.98 16.41
N GLY A 170 -19.90 3.32 16.52
CA GLY A 170 -20.88 2.47 17.21
C GLY A 170 -21.20 1.21 16.41
N LEU A 171 -21.08 0.03 17.04
CA LEU A 171 -21.46 -1.24 16.43
C LEU A 171 -22.96 -1.27 16.08
N THR A 172 -23.79 -0.58 16.87
CA THR A 172 -25.22 -0.39 16.58
C THR A 172 -25.45 0.36 15.28
N SER A 173 -24.69 1.42 15.01
CA SER A 173 -24.78 2.20 13.76
C SER A 173 -24.26 1.38 12.57
N PHE A 174 -23.16 0.65 12.75
CA PHE A 174 -22.66 -0.32 11.76
C PHE A 174 -23.76 -1.31 11.35
N TYR A 175 -24.40 -1.92 12.35
CA TYR A 175 -25.47 -2.88 12.12
C TYR A 175 -26.69 -2.26 11.44
N SER A 176 -27.19 -1.12 11.95
CA SER A 176 -28.40 -0.49 11.40
C SER A 176 -28.26 0.00 9.97
N HIS A 177 -27.04 0.34 9.53
CA HIS A 177 -26.79 0.83 8.19
C HIS A 177 -26.63 -0.29 7.16
N LEU A 178 -26.18 -1.48 7.57
CA LEU A 178 -25.86 -2.58 6.65
C LEU A 178 -26.90 -3.71 6.68
N SER A 179 -27.47 -4.00 7.84
CA SER A 179 -28.55 -4.98 8.03
C SER A 179 -29.93 -4.30 7.91
N PRO A 180 -30.99 -4.99 7.42
CA PRO A 180 -31.06 -6.41 7.05
C PRO A 180 -30.66 -6.74 5.61
N GLN A 181 -30.36 -5.76 4.75
CA GLN A 181 -29.98 -6.06 3.36
C GLN A 181 -28.73 -6.95 3.27
N MET A 182 -27.79 -6.80 4.21
CA MET A 182 -26.67 -7.73 4.39
C MET A 182 -26.98 -8.72 5.53
N PRO A 183 -26.81 -10.04 5.31
CA PRO A 183 -26.98 -11.04 6.36
C PRO A 183 -26.04 -10.84 7.54
N ASP A 184 -26.50 -11.21 8.75
CA ASP A 184 -25.70 -11.16 9.97
C ASP A 184 -24.41 -11.97 9.82
N GLU A 185 -24.46 -13.12 9.15
CA GLU A 185 -23.32 -13.99 8.88
C GLU A 185 -22.24 -13.27 8.06
N THR A 186 -22.63 -12.48 7.06
CA THR A 186 -21.72 -11.67 6.25
C THR A 186 -21.05 -10.58 7.09
N LEU A 187 -21.83 -9.88 7.92
CA LEU A 187 -21.32 -8.83 8.80
C LEU A 187 -20.35 -9.39 9.86
N VAL A 188 -20.69 -10.52 10.46
CA VAL A 188 -19.82 -11.23 11.41
C VAL A 188 -18.56 -11.73 10.70
N GLY A 189 -18.69 -12.37 9.54
CA GLY A 189 -17.55 -12.85 8.74
C GLY A 189 -16.58 -11.73 8.39
N PHE A 190 -17.10 -10.58 7.95
CA PHE A 190 -16.31 -9.39 7.68
C PHE A 190 -15.58 -8.90 8.94
N LEU A 191 -16.28 -8.72 10.07
CA LEU A 191 -15.64 -8.25 11.30
C LEU A 191 -14.61 -9.24 11.85
N ARG A 192 -14.80 -10.56 11.72
CA ARG A 192 -13.75 -11.54 12.04
C ARG A 192 -12.53 -11.38 11.17
N LEU A 193 -12.72 -11.00 9.91
CA LEU A 193 -11.64 -10.82 8.96
C LEU A 193 -10.80 -9.59 9.27
N VAL A 194 -11.42 -8.47 9.69
CA VAL A 194 -10.72 -7.18 9.83
C VAL A 194 -10.56 -6.70 11.27
N ALA A 195 -11.22 -7.34 12.25
CA ALA A 195 -11.24 -6.90 13.63
C ALA A 195 -10.73 -7.95 14.63
N LEU A 196 -10.34 -7.49 15.82
CA LEU A 196 -10.00 -8.32 16.97
C LEU A 196 -10.61 -7.76 18.26
N PRO A 197 -11.18 -8.60 19.14
CA PRO A 197 -11.44 -8.21 20.52
C PRO A 197 -10.14 -7.86 21.25
N PHE A 198 -10.20 -6.90 22.18
CA PHE A 198 -9.03 -6.54 23.00
C PHE A 198 -8.37 -7.77 23.66
N SER A 199 -9.15 -8.73 24.15
CA SER A 199 -8.66 -9.97 24.75
C SER A 199 -7.80 -10.84 23.82
N HIS A 200 -7.94 -10.67 22.51
CA HIS A 200 -7.21 -11.43 21.49
C HIS A 200 -5.96 -10.72 20.98
N LEU A 201 -5.70 -9.49 21.43
CA LEU A 201 -4.55 -8.71 20.96
C LEU A 201 -3.21 -9.34 21.35
N HIS A 202 -3.06 -9.75 22.61
CA HIS A 202 -1.83 -10.41 23.06
C HIS A 202 -1.49 -11.67 22.25
N PRO A 203 -2.37 -12.70 22.14
CA PRO A 203 -2.06 -13.89 21.36
C PRO A 203 -1.86 -13.61 19.87
N TYR A 204 -2.53 -12.60 19.31
CA TYR A 204 -2.29 -12.16 17.94
C TYR A 204 -0.88 -11.59 17.76
N MET A 205 -0.43 -10.72 18.67
CA MET A 205 0.87 -10.05 18.59
C MET A 205 2.07 -10.98 18.75
N GLN A 206 1.89 -12.12 19.43
CA GLN A 206 2.94 -13.15 19.55
C GLN A 206 3.41 -13.69 18.20
N LYS A 207 2.54 -13.69 17.18
CA LYS A 207 2.88 -14.15 15.82
C LYS A 207 3.91 -13.25 15.11
N PHE A 208 4.16 -12.05 15.65
CA PHE A 208 4.99 -11.01 15.04
C PHE A 208 6.25 -10.71 15.87
N VAL A 209 6.63 -11.60 16.78
CA VAL A 209 7.87 -11.48 17.56
C VAL A 209 9.07 -11.65 16.62
N VAL A 210 9.92 -10.64 16.54
CA VAL A 210 11.15 -10.69 15.76
C VAL A 210 12.27 -11.25 16.63
N LYS A 211 12.88 -12.35 16.18
CA LYS A 211 14.03 -12.96 16.84
C LYS A 211 15.24 -12.01 16.80
N ASP A 212 16.08 -12.11 17.82
CA ASP A 212 17.38 -11.42 17.93
C ASP A 212 17.32 -9.89 17.94
N SER A 213 16.13 -9.28 18.05
CA SER A 213 15.97 -7.83 18.09
C SER A 213 16.66 -7.15 16.90
N ASN A 214 16.43 -7.66 15.70
CA ASN A 214 16.93 -7.09 14.44
C ASN A 214 16.48 -5.62 14.30
N SER A 215 17.40 -4.72 13.98
CA SER A 215 17.13 -3.28 13.90
C SER A 215 16.14 -2.88 12.80
N ALA A 216 15.96 -3.72 11.77
CA ALA A 216 14.89 -3.52 10.79
C ALA A 216 13.48 -3.59 11.42
N GLU A 217 13.33 -4.19 12.60
CA GLU A 217 12.06 -4.21 13.35
C GLU A 217 11.55 -2.79 13.65
N LEU A 218 12.45 -1.83 13.87
CA LEU A 218 12.09 -0.44 14.14
C LEU A 218 11.31 0.19 12.99
N TYR A 219 11.55 -0.26 11.75
CA TYR A 219 10.93 0.26 10.53
C TYR A 219 9.78 -0.62 10.00
N GLN A 220 9.40 -1.67 10.74
CA GLN A 220 8.28 -2.51 10.34
C GLN A 220 6.94 -1.79 10.53
N GLU A 221 6.01 -2.10 9.65
CA GLU A 221 4.60 -1.71 9.81
C GLU A 221 3.98 -2.42 11.02
N THR A 222 2.99 -1.79 11.65
CA THR A 222 2.29 -2.44 12.77
C THR A 222 1.49 -3.66 12.29
N PRO A 223 1.52 -4.79 13.02
CA PRO A 223 0.69 -5.95 12.72
C PRO A 223 -0.81 -5.64 12.69
N LEU A 224 -1.25 -4.58 13.38
CA LEU A 224 -2.63 -4.12 13.37
C LEU A 224 -3.13 -3.72 11.98
N LYS A 225 -2.25 -3.54 10.98
CA LYS A 225 -2.70 -3.36 9.60
C LYS A 225 -3.54 -4.52 9.07
N ASN A 226 -3.28 -5.76 9.51
CA ASN A 226 -4.04 -6.92 9.04
C ASN A 226 -5.33 -7.14 9.87
N LYS A 227 -5.48 -6.41 10.97
CA LYS A 227 -6.64 -6.41 11.87
C LYS A 227 -6.88 -4.97 12.38
N PRO A 228 -7.24 -4.03 11.48
CA PRO A 228 -7.21 -2.59 11.80
C PRO A 228 -8.24 -2.13 12.83
N ILE A 229 -9.23 -2.98 13.15
CA ILE A 229 -10.33 -2.63 14.04
C ILE A 229 -10.23 -3.41 15.34
N ILE A 230 -10.37 -2.72 16.47
CA ILE A 230 -10.46 -3.34 17.78
C ILE A 230 -11.92 -3.31 18.25
N LEU A 231 -12.43 -4.46 18.68
CA LEU A 231 -13.75 -4.56 19.30
C LEU A 231 -13.63 -4.26 20.79
N GLU A 232 -14.28 -3.18 21.22
CA GLU A 232 -14.35 -2.73 22.62
C GLU A 232 -15.82 -2.49 23.00
N GLY A 233 -16.42 -3.43 23.74
CA GLY A 233 -17.85 -3.38 24.08
C GLY A 233 -18.73 -3.31 22.81
N ASN A 234 -19.53 -2.24 22.71
CA ASN A 234 -20.38 -1.97 21.55
C ASN A 234 -19.71 -0.99 20.55
N GLY A 235 -18.38 -0.89 20.57
CA GLY A 235 -17.60 0.02 19.74
C GLY A 235 -16.61 -0.70 18.82
N LEU A 236 -16.47 -0.15 17.62
CA LEU A 236 -15.35 -0.37 16.72
C LEU A 236 -14.33 0.74 16.96
N VAL A 237 -13.13 0.37 17.40
CA VAL A 237 -12.03 1.31 17.69
C VAL A 237 -10.93 1.14 16.66
N ILE A 238 -10.55 2.23 15.99
CA ILE A 238 -9.46 2.26 15.01
C ILE A 238 -8.42 3.26 15.51
N PHE A 239 -7.16 2.82 15.61
CA PHE A 239 -6.07 3.66 16.12
C PHE A 239 -5.70 4.83 15.20
N ASN A 240 -5.85 4.64 13.89
CA ASN A 240 -5.48 5.60 12.87
C ASN A 240 -6.25 5.25 11.59
N ALA A 241 -6.84 6.26 10.94
CA ALA A 241 -7.63 6.08 9.74
C ALA A 241 -6.78 5.51 8.59
N GLY A 242 -5.57 6.03 8.40
CA GLY A 242 -4.59 5.54 7.42
C GLY A 242 -4.32 4.03 7.54
N ILE A 243 -4.01 3.52 8.74
CA ILE A 243 -3.82 2.08 8.98
C ILE A 243 -5.07 1.29 8.59
N CYS A 244 -6.25 1.78 8.96
CA CYS A 244 -7.49 1.10 8.63
C CYS A 244 -7.70 0.99 7.13
N ILE A 245 -7.49 2.10 6.41
CA ILE A 245 -7.62 2.09 4.96
C ILE A 245 -6.58 1.15 4.35
N SER A 246 -5.29 1.32 4.65
CA SER A 246 -4.23 0.49 4.08
C SER A 246 -4.45 -1.00 4.39
N GLY A 247 -4.94 -1.31 5.59
CA GLY A 247 -5.30 -2.67 5.99
C GLY A 247 -6.47 -3.24 5.21
N LEU A 248 -7.58 -2.51 5.10
CA LEU A 248 -8.74 -2.92 4.31
C LEU A 248 -8.41 -3.05 2.82
N LYS A 249 -7.49 -2.25 2.30
CA LYS A 249 -6.92 -2.42 0.95
C LYS A 249 -6.14 -3.74 0.85
N SER A 250 -5.22 -4.03 1.76
CA SER A 250 -4.29 -5.16 1.57
C SER A 250 -4.94 -6.54 1.80
N ILE A 251 -5.88 -6.64 2.74
CA ILE A 251 -6.46 -7.93 3.17
C ILE A 251 -7.05 -8.74 2.00
N ALA A 252 -7.80 -8.09 1.09
CA ALA A 252 -8.39 -8.80 -0.05
C ALA A 252 -7.33 -9.42 -0.97
N MET A 253 -6.31 -8.65 -1.31
CA MET A 253 -5.21 -9.12 -2.14
C MET A 253 -4.38 -10.19 -1.43
N ASP A 254 -4.08 -10.03 -0.15
CA ASP A 254 -3.28 -10.99 0.61
C ASP A 254 -3.95 -12.37 0.68
N ILE A 255 -5.30 -12.40 0.74
CA ILE A 255 -6.08 -13.64 0.70
C ILE A 255 -6.03 -14.31 -0.67
N LEU A 256 -6.14 -13.52 -1.74
CA LEU A 256 -6.15 -14.02 -3.11
C LEU A 256 -4.76 -14.46 -3.59
N LYS A 257 -3.71 -13.70 -3.27
CA LYS A 257 -2.30 -13.99 -3.62
C LYS A 257 -1.77 -15.32 -3.08
N GLY A 258 -2.45 -15.95 -2.14
CA GLY A 258 -2.13 -17.31 -1.72
C GLY A 258 -2.60 -18.39 -2.72
N ASP A 259 -2.89 -18.04 -3.97
CA ASP A 259 -3.31 -18.94 -5.05
C ASP A 259 -2.51 -18.62 -6.32
N ASP A 260 -1.89 -19.63 -6.92
CA ASP A 260 -1.07 -19.45 -8.12
C ASP A 260 -1.95 -19.07 -9.32
N ALA A 261 -3.14 -19.65 -9.44
CA ALA A 261 -4.07 -19.35 -10.53
C ALA A 261 -4.56 -17.89 -10.48
N PHE A 262 -4.69 -17.33 -9.27
CA PHE A 262 -4.94 -15.90 -9.10
C PHE A 262 -3.73 -15.08 -9.55
N THR A 263 -2.52 -15.45 -9.13
CA THR A 263 -1.31 -14.66 -9.37
C THR A 263 -1.01 -14.51 -10.85
N ASP A 264 -1.10 -15.59 -11.62
CA ASP A 264 -0.87 -15.57 -13.07
C ASP A 264 -1.91 -14.69 -13.78
N ARG A 265 -3.20 -14.95 -13.50
CA ARG A 265 -4.30 -14.23 -14.14
C ARG A 265 -4.32 -12.75 -13.78
N PHE A 266 -4.00 -12.41 -12.53
CA PHE A 266 -3.93 -11.02 -12.08
C PHE A 266 -2.76 -10.27 -12.70
N GLY A 267 -1.68 -10.96 -13.10
CA GLY A 267 -0.63 -10.42 -13.95
C GLY A 267 -1.20 -9.90 -15.27
N GLU A 268 -1.86 -10.79 -16.01
CA GLU A 268 -2.50 -10.47 -17.30
C GLU A 268 -3.53 -9.35 -17.18
N ASP A 269 -4.38 -9.37 -16.15
CA ASP A 269 -5.40 -8.34 -15.93
C ASP A 269 -4.80 -6.94 -15.71
N VAL A 270 -3.60 -6.87 -15.09
CA VAL A 270 -2.86 -5.62 -14.89
C VAL A 270 -2.22 -5.15 -16.19
N GLU A 271 -1.59 -6.05 -16.94
CA GLU A 271 -1.03 -5.76 -18.27
C GLU A 271 -2.10 -5.20 -19.22
N ASP A 272 -3.24 -5.89 -19.33
CA ASP A 272 -4.36 -5.46 -20.16
C ASP A 272 -4.89 -4.07 -19.76
N TYR A 273 -5.02 -3.80 -18.45
CA TYR A 273 -5.45 -2.50 -17.95
C TYR A 273 -4.45 -1.39 -18.33
N ILE A 274 -3.14 -1.64 -18.22
CA ILE A 274 -2.10 -0.70 -18.66
C ILE A 274 -2.25 -0.41 -20.16
N GLY A 275 -2.43 -1.45 -20.97
CA GLY A 275 -2.63 -1.31 -22.42
C GLY A 275 -3.85 -0.47 -22.78
N GLU A 276 -4.97 -0.67 -22.08
CA GLU A 276 -6.18 0.14 -22.23
C GLU A 276 -5.92 1.61 -21.90
N ARG A 277 -5.25 1.90 -20.78
CA ARG A 277 -4.92 3.28 -20.37
C ARG A 277 -3.99 3.97 -21.36
N LEU A 278 -2.96 3.27 -21.85
CA LEU A 278 -2.03 3.82 -22.84
C LEU A 278 -2.74 4.17 -24.16
N LYS A 279 -3.70 3.35 -24.60
CA LYS A 279 -4.50 3.57 -25.83
C LYS A 279 -5.44 4.79 -25.75
N LEU A 280 -5.68 5.35 -24.55
CA LEU A 280 -6.42 6.60 -24.40
C LEU A 280 -5.57 7.84 -24.71
N THR A 281 -4.24 7.68 -24.79
CA THR A 281 -3.30 8.76 -25.07
C THR A 281 -3.12 8.94 -26.58
N PRO A 282 -2.58 10.08 -27.03
CA PRO A 282 -2.28 10.29 -28.46
C PRO A 282 -1.05 9.48 -28.95
N LEU A 283 -0.36 8.73 -28.08
CA LEU A 283 0.84 7.97 -28.43
C LEU A 283 0.51 6.79 -29.35
N ASP A 284 1.47 6.42 -30.18
CA ASP A 284 1.39 5.17 -30.94
C ASP A 284 1.83 4.01 -30.03
N VAL A 285 0.87 3.17 -29.63
CA VAL A 285 1.06 2.07 -28.65
C VAL A 285 1.17 0.73 -29.36
N TYR A 286 2.15 -0.08 -28.96
CA TYR A 286 2.45 -1.41 -29.49
C TYR A 286 2.44 -2.43 -28.35
N SER A 287 1.63 -3.49 -28.46
CA SER A 287 1.68 -4.62 -27.52
C SER A 287 2.83 -5.59 -27.85
N VAL A 288 3.04 -6.59 -27.00
CA VAL A 288 3.97 -7.70 -27.26
C VAL A 288 3.72 -8.35 -28.63
N GLU A 289 2.47 -8.56 -29.03
CA GLU A 289 2.09 -9.14 -30.33
C GLU A 289 2.53 -8.24 -31.48
N ASP A 290 2.28 -6.93 -31.38
CA ASP A 290 2.72 -5.94 -32.37
C ASP A 290 4.25 -5.94 -32.49
N LEU A 291 4.94 -5.95 -31.34
CA LEU A 291 6.40 -5.92 -31.25
C LEU A 291 7.04 -7.19 -31.79
N LYS A 292 6.44 -8.36 -31.57
CA LYS A 292 6.86 -9.63 -32.20
C LYS A 292 6.83 -9.55 -33.72
N GLY A 293 5.99 -8.72 -34.32
CA GLY A 293 5.96 -8.47 -35.77
C GLY A 293 7.12 -7.59 -36.26
N VAL A 294 7.59 -6.65 -35.44
CA VAL A 294 8.55 -5.61 -35.84
C VAL A 294 10.00 -5.93 -35.42
N ILE A 295 10.19 -6.55 -34.25
CA ILE A 295 11.52 -6.87 -33.72
C ILE A 295 12.15 -7.99 -34.56
N THR A 296 13.36 -7.76 -35.07
CA THR A 296 14.09 -8.75 -35.87
C THR A 296 14.76 -9.83 -35.01
N VAL A 297 15.20 -9.47 -33.80
CA VAL A 297 15.84 -10.37 -32.83
C VAL A 297 14.78 -11.11 -32.02
N LYS A 298 14.51 -12.38 -32.37
CA LYS A 298 13.42 -13.17 -31.78
C LYS A 298 13.74 -13.85 -30.44
N SER A 299 15.01 -13.87 -30.02
CA SER A 299 15.42 -14.47 -28.75
C SER A 299 15.13 -13.56 -27.56
N GLY A 300 14.90 -14.14 -26.38
CA GLY A 300 14.79 -13.44 -25.10
C GLY A 300 13.47 -12.71 -24.86
N SER A 301 13.41 -11.83 -23.86
CA SER A 301 12.16 -11.23 -23.38
C SER A 301 11.80 -9.92 -24.10
N ILE A 302 10.52 -9.58 -24.13
CA ILE A 302 9.98 -8.34 -24.69
C ILE A 302 9.06 -7.77 -23.62
N ALA A 303 9.17 -6.48 -23.36
CA ALA A 303 8.31 -5.79 -22.41
C ALA A 303 6.86 -5.67 -22.92
N ASP A 304 5.93 -5.47 -21.99
CA ASP A 304 4.49 -5.54 -22.23
C ASP A 304 4.02 -4.57 -23.33
N TYR A 305 4.49 -3.32 -23.27
CA TYR A 305 4.13 -2.29 -24.25
C TYR A 305 5.29 -1.39 -24.63
N VAL A 306 5.20 -0.81 -25.82
CA VAL A 306 6.02 0.33 -26.26
C VAL A 306 5.11 1.43 -26.74
N ALA A 307 5.33 2.66 -26.28
CA ALA A 307 4.64 3.84 -26.80
C ALA A 307 5.64 4.76 -27.52
N SER A 308 5.21 5.43 -28.58
CA SER A 308 6.04 6.37 -29.35
C SER A 308 5.28 7.64 -29.72
N ASP A 309 6.01 8.76 -29.81
CA ASP A 309 5.53 9.99 -30.45
C ASP A 309 5.94 10.11 -31.92
N GLY A 310 6.65 9.12 -32.46
CA GLY A 310 7.23 9.11 -33.80
C GLY A 310 8.72 9.49 -33.85
N SER A 311 9.32 9.94 -32.75
CA SER A 311 10.74 10.32 -32.65
C SER A 311 11.47 9.66 -31.47
N GLU A 312 10.77 9.46 -30.36
CA GLU A 312 11.24 8.76 -29.17
C GLU A 312 10.32 7.59 -28.81
N ILE A 313 10.80 6.68 -27.97
CA ILE A 313 10.02 5.56 -27.45
C ILE A 313 10.09 5.48 -25.92
N ILE A 314 9.00 4.98 -25.34
CA ILE A 314 8.92 4.57 -23.94
C ILE A 314 8.57 3.08 -23.92
N VAL A 315 9.42 2.29 -23.29
CA VAL A 315 9.19 0.87 -23.00
C VAL A 315 8.48 0.77 -21.66
N PHE A 316 7.31 0.14 -21.63
CA PHE A 316 6.53 -0.10 -20.43
C PHE A 316 6.61 -1.57 -20.05
N GLU A 317 7.05 -1.83 -18.83
CA GLU A 317 7.09 -3.16 -18.21
C GLU A 317 6.26 -3.13 -16.93
N SER A 318 5.34 -4.06 -16.75
CA SER A 318 4.53 -4.16 -15.56
C SER A 318 5.07 -5.22 -14.60
N LYS A 319 4.84 -4.98 -13.30
CA LYS A 319 5.06 -5.95 -12.24
C LYS A 319 3.88 -5.89 -11.28
N SER A 320 3.08 -6.95 -11.24
CA SER A 320 1.94 -7.12 -10.32
C SER A 320 2.37 -7.42 -8.87
N ILE A 321 3.32 -6.62 -8.37
CA ILE A 321 3.93 -6.76 -7.05
C ILE A 321 3.48 -5.64 -6.11
N THR A 322 3.29 -6.01 -4.84
CA THR A 322 3.10 -5.07 -3.74
C THR A 322 4.22 -5.27 -2.73
N PRO A 323 4.75 -4.21 -2.12
CA PRO A 323 5.87 -4.31 -1.20
C PRO A 323 5.46 -5.06 0.07
N ASN A 324 6.11 -6.20 0.33
CA ASN A 324 5.94 -6.90 1.60
C ASN A 324 6.74 -6.23 2.72
N VAL A 325 6.52 -6.65 3.98
CA VAL A 325 7.16 -6.03 5.15
C VAL A 325 8.69 -6.03 5.02
N LEU A 326 9.29 -7.13 4.54
CA LEU A 326 10.74 -7.25 4.37
C LEU A 326 11.27 -6.26 3.33
N MET A 327 10.59 -6.12 2.19
CA MET A 327 10.97 -5.16 1.14
C MET A 327 10.89 -3.70 1.61
N LYS A 328 9.95 -3.38 2.51
CA LYS A 328 9.80 -2.02 3.08
C LYS A 328 10.88 -1.71 4.11
N CYS A 329 11.18 -2.64 5.02
CA CYS A 329 12.09 -2.39 6.13
C CYS A 329 13.56 -2.79 5.86
N ALA A 330 13.85 -3.47 4.75
CA ALA A 330 15.23 -3.82 4.38
C ALA A 330 15.99 -2.58 3.89
N TYR A 331 17.12 -2.34 4.54
CA TYR A 331 18.07 -1.28 4.20
C TYR A 331 19.51 -1.79 4.02
N ASP A 332 19.68 -3.10 4.07
CA ASP A 332 20.92 -3.77 3.65
C ASP A 332 20.88 -3.95 2.11
N PRO A 333 21.83 -3.38 1.35
CA PRO A 333 21.82 -3.42 -0.11
C PRO A 333 21.74 -4.84 -0.69
N GLU A 334 22.57 -5.77 -0.19
CA GLU A 334 22.61 -7.14 -0.71
C GLU A 334 21.31 -7.89 -0.47
N HIS A 335 20.75 -7.76 0.73
CA HIS A 335 19.47 -8.38 1.05
C HIS A 335 18.33 -7.77 0.23
N LEU A 336 18.29 -6.44 0.10
CA LEU A 336 17.28 -5.76 -0.70
C LEU A 336 17.38 -6.13 -2.19
N SER A 337 18.59 -6.22 -2.74
CA SER A 337 18.85 -6.70 -4.10
C SER A 337 18.28 -8.10 -4.34
N LYS A 338 18.50 -9.02 -3.40
CA LYS A 338 17.92 -10.37 -3.48
C LYS A 338 16.38 -10.35 -3.49
N LEU A 339 15.77 -9.54 -2.63
CA LEU A 339 14.31 -9.40 -2.57
C LEU A 339 13.71 -8.77 -3.84
N LEU A 340 14.46 -7.90 -4.50
CA LEU A 340 14.00 -7.14 -5.67
C LEU A 340 14.45 -7.72 -7.02
N ARG A 341 15.18 -8.84 -7.00
CA ARG A 341 15.77 -9.48 -8.18
C ARG A 341 14.73 -9.79 -9.26
N ASP A 342 13.68 -10.53 -8.91
CA ASP A 342 12.71 -11.05 -9.86
C ASP A 342 11.62 -10.03 -10.27
N SER A 343 11.66 -8.83 -9.68
CA SER A 343 10.70 -7.77 -9.92
C SER A 343 11.37 -6.53 -10.51
N PHE A 344 12.06 -5.75 -9.68
CA PHE A 344 12.65 -4.48 -10.07
C PHE A 344 13.84 -4.67 -11.01
N ILE A 345 14.83 -5.46 -10.59
CA ILE A 345 16.07 -5.67 -11.37
C ILE A 345 15.74 -6.38 -12.69
N LYS A 346 14.88 -7.40 -12.64
CA LYS A 346 14.37 -8.07 -13.83
C LYS A 346 13.60 -7.12 -14.75
N GLY A 347 12.77 -6.22 -14.21
CA GLY A 347 12.06 -5.22 -15.00
C GLY A 347 13.01 -4.26 -15.73
N ILE A 348 14.10 -3.83 -15.09
CA ILE A 348 15.15 -3.04 -15.75
C ILE A 348 15.77 -3.86 -16.88
N ALA A 349 16.16 -5.11 -16.61
CA ALA A 349 16.77 -5.98 -17.61
C ALA A 349 15.86 -6.18 -18.84
N GLN A 350 14.56 -6.46 -18.64
CA GLN A 350 13.58 -6.60 -19.72
C GLN A 350 13.43 -5.30 -20.54
N GLY A 351 13.42 -4.15 -19.86
CA GLY A 351 13.38 -2.84 -20.52
C GLY A 351 14.62 -2.55 -21.37
N GLN A 352 15.81 -2.80 -20.83
CA GLN A 352 17.09 -2.67 -21.53
C GLN A 352 17.16 -3.60 -22.75
N GLU A 353 16.78 -4.87 -22.56
CA GLU A 353 16.75 -5.87 -23.63
C GLU A 353 15.80 -5.45 -24.76
N THR A 354 14.60 -4.99 -24.41
CA THR A 354 13.59 -4.53 -25.38
C THR A 354 14.08 -3.32 -26.16
N ALA A 355 14.64 -2.31 -25.47
CA ALA A 355 15.19 -1.13 -26.10
C ALA A 355 16.35 -1.45 -27.05
N HIS A 356 17.26 -2.35 -26.65
CA HIS A 356 18.35 -2.83 -27.50
C HIS A 356 17.83 -3.45 -28.80
N LYS A 357 16.83 -4.33 -28.70
CA LYS A 357 16.20 -4.98 -29.86
C LYS A 357 15.54 -3.98 -30.79
N LEU A 358 14.87 -2.96 -30.25
CA LEU A 358 14.19 -1.93 -31.02
C LEU A 358 15.17 -0.98 -31.72
N ALA A 359 16.28 -0.65 -31.07
CA ALA A 359 17.30 0.25 -31.61
C ALA A 359 17.90 -0.25 -32.94
N VAL A 360 17.81 -1.56 -33.23
CA VAL A 360 18.27 -2.18 -34.48
C VAL A 360 17.12 -2.62 -35.40
N SER A 361 15.86 -2.39 -35.02
CA SER A 361 14.68 -2.94 -35.71
C SER A 361 13.83 -1.87 -36.40
N GLY A 362 13.67 -2.02 -37.72
CA GLY A 362 12.63 -1.35 -38.51
C GLY A 362 12.51 0.15 -38.26
N LYS A 363 11.30 0.59 -37.90
CA LYS A 363 10.96 2.00 -37.69
C LYS A 363 11.50 2.62 -36.40
N PHE A 364 11.96 1.81 -35.44
CA PHE A 364 12.45 2.29 -34.14
C PHE A 364 13.96 2.49 -34.13
N LYS A 365 14.62 2.21 -35.26
CA LYS A 365 16.07 2.26 -35.38
C LYS A 365 16.62 3.64 -35.00
N GLY A 366 17.48 3.67 -33.99
CA GLY A 366 18.14 4.88 -33.51
C GLY A 366 17.26 5.87 -32.72
N MET A 367 16.02 5.51 -32.39
CA MET A 367 15.18 6.34 -31.51
C MET A 367 15.74 6.33 -30.08
N ARG A 368 15.66 7.47 -29.38
CA ARG A 368 15.92 7.52 -27.93
C ARG A 368 14.86 6.71 -27.22
N ALA A 369 15.28 5.87 -26.28
CA ALA A 369 14.41 5.02 -25.49
C ALA A 369 14.45 5.42 -24.01
N ARG A 370 13.30 5.33 -23.36
CA ARG A 370 13.15 5.37 -21.90
C ARG A 370 12.43 4.12 -21.43
N VAL A 371 12.62 3.74 -20.17
CA VAL A 371 11.93 2.60 -19.57
C VAL A 371 11.09 3.08 -18.39
N ILE A 372 9.83 2.69 -18.38
CA ILE A 372 8.94 2.89 -17.24
C ILE A 372 8.49 1.52 -16.74
N ILE A 373 8.80 1.24 -15.47
CA ILE A 373 8.36 0.02 -14.81
C ILE A 373 7.16 0.35 -13.91
N ILE A 374 6.03 -0.30 -14.18
CA ILE A 374 4.76 -0.05 -13.49
C ILE A 374 4.58 -1.06 -12.37
N THR A 375 4.37 -0.59 -11.13
CA THR A 375 4.05 -1.43 -9.96
C THR A 375 2.66 -1.14 -9.42
N LEU A 376 2.11 -2.03 -8.60
CA LEU A 376 0.78 -1.81 -7.99
C LEU A 376 0.81 -0.81 -6.82
N ASP A 377 1.96 -0.68 -6.16
CA ASP A 377 2.15 0.19 -5.01
C ASP A 377 3.57 0.77 -5.02
N ASP A 378 3.77 1.82 -4.23
CA ASP A 378 5.04 2.54 -4.17
C ASP A 378 6.06 1.81 -3.27
N PHE A 379 7.27 1.63 -3.79
CA PHE A 379 8.38 1.04 -3.07
C PHE A 379 9.35 2.09 -2.54
N PHE A 380 9.11 3.39 -2.79
CA PHE A 380 10.03 4.49 -2.54
C PHE A 380 11.40 4.26 -3.21
N ILE A 381 11.35 3.75 -4.43
CA ILE A 381 12.48 3.54 -5.32
C ILE A 381 12.18 4.33 -6.58
N TYR A 382 12.94 5.39 -6.81
CA TYR A 382 12.62 6.36 -7.87
C TYR A 382 12.83 5.81 -9.28
N GLY A 383 13.96 5.15 -9.53
CA GLY A 383 14.38 4.77 -10.88
C GLY A 383 15.63 3.91 -10.92
N GLY A 384 16.15 3.69 -12.13
CA GLY A 384 17.31 2.84 -12.41
C GLY A 384 18.58 3.31 -11.72
N GLU A 385 18.85 4.62 -11.66
CA GLU A 385 20.01 5.17 -10.93
C GLU A 385 19.98 4.75 -9.46
N TYR A 386 18.82 4.87 -8.80
CA TYR A 386 18.67 4.46 -7.40
C TYR A 386 18.98 2.97 -7.22
N VAL A 387 18.52 2.13 -8.15
CA VAL A 387 18.79 0.68 -8.11
C VAL A 387 20.28 0.42 -8.32
N ALA A 388 20.90 1.02 -9.33
CA ALA A 388 22.31 0.80 -9.65
C ALA A 388 23.26 1.29 -8.53
N ASP A 389 22.97 2.44 -7.93
CA ASP A 389 23.85 3.09 -6.95
C ASP A 389 23.73 2.52 -5.54
N PHE A 390 22.51 2.14 -5.12
CA PHE A 390 22.20 1.79 -3.73
C PHE A 390 21.78 0.35 -3.51
N ILE A 391 21.29 -0.36 -4.54
CA ILE A 391 20.71 -1.70 -4.37
C ILE A 391 21.57 -2.77 -5.03
N SER A 392 21.88 -2.62 -6.32
CA SER A 392 22.56 -3.62 -7.14
C SER A 392 23.79 -3.04 -7.82
N GLU A 393 24.89 -2.96 -7.08
CA GLU A 393 26.17 -2.48 -7.61
C GLU A 393 26.62 -3.36 -8.79
N GLY A 394 27.13 -2.71 -9.85
CA GLY A 394 27.60 -3.39 -11.06
C GLY A 394 26.52 -3.68 -12.11
N LEU A 395 25.24 -3.43 -11.81
CA LEU A 395 24.13 -3.68 -12.74
C LEU A 395 24.32 -2.99 -14.11
N GLU A 396 24.79 -1.74 -14.12
CA GLU A 396 25.07 -1.03 -15.37
C GLU A 396 26.20 -1.68 -16.17
N ALA A 397 27.27 -2.09 -15.48
CA ALA A 397 28.41 -2.74 -16.12
C ALA A 397 28.02 -4.10 -16.72
N ASP A 398 27.10 -4.84 -16.08
CA ASP A 398 26.56 -6.08 -16.61
C ASP A 398 25.79 -5.84 -17.93
N PHE A 399 24.97 -4.79 -18.01
CA PHE A 399 24.27 -4.44 -19.25
C PHE A 399 25.22 -3.95 -20.35
N VAL A 400 26.23 -3.15 -20.02
CA VAL A 400 27.25 -2.73 -20.98
C VAL A 400 28.03 -3.93 -21.52
N LYS A 401 28.33 -4.90 -20.67
CA LYS A 401 28.98 -6.15 -21.06
C LYS A 401 28.09 -7.01 -21.97
N GLU A 402 26.79 -7.06 -21.68
CA GLU A 402 25.82 -7.86 -22.45
C GLU A 402 25.50 -7.26 -23.82
N TYR A 403 25.26 -5.94 -23.88
CA TYR A 403 24.77 -5.26 -25.08
C TYR A 403 25.85 -4.42 -25.79
N GLY A 404 27.06 -4.36 -25.26
CA GLY A 404 28.21 -3.59 -25.79
C GLY A 404 28.17 -2.09 -25.48
N ALA A 405 27.00 -1.57 -25.14
CA ALA A 405 26.75 -0.23 -24.62
C ALA A 405 25.50 -0.31 -23.73
N LEU A 406 25.18 0.76 -23.02
CA LEU A 406 23.95 0.83 -22.24
C LEU A 406 22.77 1.23 -23.16
N PRO A 407 21.78 0.35 -23.43
CA PRO A 407 20.70 0.68 -24.36
C PRO A 407 19.85 1.86 -23.92
N VAL A 408 19.58 1.96 -22.61
CA VAL A 408 18.86 3.07 -21.97
C VAL A 408 19.66 3.56 -20.76
N PRO A 409 20.03 4.85 -20.68
CA PRO A 409 20.67 5.41 -19.50
C PRO A 409 19.87 5.10 -18.23
N MET A 410 20.54 4.79 -17.11
CA MET A 410 19.84 4.48 -15.84
C MET A 410 18.96 5.65 -15.34
N ALA A 411 19.32 6.89 -15.70
CA ALA A 411 18.54 8.10 -15.48
C ALA A 411 17.18 8.10 -16.20
N ASP A 412 17.09 7.40 -17.34
CA ASP A 412 15.91 7.28 -18.19
C ASP A 412 15.10 6.01 -17.88
N VAL A 413 15.41 5.32 -16.78
CA VAL A 413 14.64 4.20 -16.23
C VAL A 413 13.91 4.67 -14.97
N LEU A 414 12.58 4.64 -14.98
CA LEU A 414 11.73 5.17 -13.91
C LEU A 414 10.77 4.10 -13.38
N TYR A 415 10.45 4.17 -12.09
CA TYR A 415 9.34 3.40 -11.52
C TYR A 415 8.13 4.30 -11.31
N MET A 416 6.95 3.77 -11.58
CA MET A 416 5.70 4.46 -11.28
C MET A 416 4.64 3.47 -10.81
N THR A 417 3.71 3.93 -9.99
CA THR A 417 2.58 3.09 -9.60
C THR A 417 1.52 3.08 -10.71
N LEU A 418 0.65 2.08 -10.70
CA LEU A 418 -0.49 2.02 -11.62
C LEU A 418 -1.43 3.23 -11.45
N GLN A 419 -1.52 3.76 -10.22
CA GLN A 419 -2.27 4.98 -9.95
C GLN A 419 -1.61 6.21 -10.61
N ASP A 420 -0.27 6.29 -10.60
CA ASP A 420 0.46 7.34 -11.31
C ASP A 420 0.21 7.26 -12.81
N LEU A 421 0.16 6.04 -13.37
CA LEU A 421 -0.18 5.85 -14.78
C LEU A 421 -1.57 6.40 -15.09
N ASN A 422 -2.56 6.16 -14.23
CA ASN A 422 -3.92 6.67 -14.46
C ASN A 422 -3.94 8.19 -14.57
N PHE A 423 -3.23 8.89 -13.68
CA PHE A 423 -3.09 10.35 -13.74
C PHE A 423 -2.33 10.81 -14.97
N LEU A 424 -1.23 10.12 -15.31
CA LEU A 424 -0.43 10.46 -16.48
C LEU A 424 -1.24 10.32 -17.77
N THR A 425 -1.92 9.19 -17.97
CA THR A 425 -2.67 8.94 -19.21
C THR A 425 -3.88 9.86 -19.33
N GLU A 426 -4.54 10.18 -18.21
CA GLU A 426 -5.63 11.15 -18.22
C GLU A 426 -5.13 12.55 -18.58
N TRP A 427 -3.98 12.96 -18.03
CA TRP A 427 -3.36 14.23 -18.38
C TRP A 427 -2.95 14.31 -19.85
N LEU A 428 -2.47 13.20 -20.41
CA LEU A 428 -1.98 13.11 -21.79
C LEU A 428 -3.08 13.07 -22.85
N LYS A 429 -4.31 12.65 -22.50
CA LYS A 429 -5.41 12.41 -23.43
C LYS A 429 -5.65 13.56 -24.42
N ASP A 430 -5.60 14.79 -23.93
CA ASP A 430 -5.86 16.01 -24.71
C ASP A 430 -4.58 16.80 -25.02
N LYS A 431 -3.41 16.16 -24.98
CA LYS A 431 -2.10 16.79 -25.18
C LYS A 431 -1.46 16.41 -26.52
N PRO A 432 -0.49 17.17 -27.02
CA PRO A 432 0.38 16.73 -28.10
C PRO A 432 1.18 15.47 -27.73
N LYS A 433 1.49 14.61 -28.72
CA LYS A 433 2.21 13.33 -28.50
C LYS A 433 3.53 13.48 -27.74
N ASP A 434 4.28 14.56 -28.00
CA ASP A 434 5.59 14.83 -27.40
C ASP A 434 5.53 15.30 -25.94
N SER A 435 4.32 15.53 -25.39
CA SER A 435 4.15 16.09 -24.04
C SER A 435 4.65 15.19 -22.94
N VAL A 436 4.56 13.87 -23.10
CA VAL A 436 5.08 12.90 -22.11
C VAL A 436 6.60 12.99 -22.01
N PHE A 437 7.30 13.06 -23.13
CA PHE A 437 8.77 13.14 -23.16
C PHE A 437 9.27 14.44 -22.54
N LYS A 438 8.63 15.56 -22.87
CA LYS A 438 8.91 16.86 -22.23
C LYS A 438 8.69 16.83 -20.72
N LEU A 439 7.62 16.20 -20.26
CA LEU A 439 7.38 16.03 -18.83
C LEU A 439 8.52 15.22 -18.20
N LEU A 440 8.86 14.06 -18.77
CA LEU A 440 9.91 13.20 -18.23
C LEU A 440 11.29 13.90 -18.18
N ASP A 441 11.63 14.72 -19.19
CA ASP A 441 12.84 15.54 -19.15
C ASP A 441 12.80 16.57 -18.00
N GLN A 442 11.68 17.27 -17.83
CA GLN A 442 11.52 18.20 -16.70
C GLN A 442 11.63 17.51 -15.34
N LEU A 443 11.10 16.29 -15.22
CA LEU A 443 11.19 15.52 -13.97
C LEU A 443 12.64 15.07 -13.71
N ALA A 444 13.36 14.63 -14.76
CA ALA A 444 14.76 14.28 -14.65
C ALA A 444 15.64 15.48 -14.23
N ASP A 445 15.39 16.66 -14.80
CA ASP A 445 16.10 17.88 -14.43
C ASP A 445 15.84 18.26 -12.97
N LYS A 446 14.58 18.27 -12.54
CA LYS A 446 14.20 18.52 -11.14
C LYS A 446 14.83 17.53 -10.17
N GLN A 447 14.94 16.25 -10.55
CA GLN A 447 15.52 15.23 -9.68
C GLN A 447 17.01 15.51 -9.38
N ARG A 448 17.71 16.20 -10.30
CA ARG A 448 19.13 16.58 -10.13
C ARG A 448 19.31 17.90 -9.38
N GLU A 449 18.27 18.72 -9.28
CA GLU A 449 18.33 20.01 -8.58
C GLU A 449 18.42 19.83 -7.05
N ALA A 450 19.15 20.73 -6.39
CA ALA A 450 19.24 20.75 -4.93
C ALA A 450 17.85 21.02 -4.31
N GLY A 451 17.35 20.07 -3.52
CA GLY A 451 16.00 20.11 -2.93
C GLY A 451 14.87 19.68 -3.89
N GLY A 452 15.19 19.40 -5.16
CA GLY A 452 14.24 18.89 -6.14
C GLY A 452 14.06 17.37 -6.11
N ALA A 453 15.04 16.64 -5.55
CA ALA A 453 14.97 15.18 -5.45
C ALA A 453 13.73 14.68 -4.67
N ARG A 454 13.11 13.63 -5.19
CA ARG A 454 11.97 12.92 -4.59
C ARG A 454 12.29 11.43 -4.46
N PHE A 455 11.61 10.76 -3.52
CA PHE A 455 11.74 9.31 -3.32
C PHE A 455 10.83 8.49 -4.24
N SER A 456 9.88 9.15 -4.90
CA SER A 456 8.86 8.53 -5.73
C SER A 456 8.47 9.45 -6.88
N LEU A 457 8.19 8.86 -8.04
CA LEU A 457 7.67 9.60 -9.20
C LEU A 457 6.28 10.18 -8.92
N ALA A 458 5.48 9.53 -8.07
CA ALA A 458 4.16 10.00 -7.64
C ALA A 458 4.21 11.43 -7.08
N GLN A 459 5.27 11.74 -6.33
CA GLN A 459 5.47 13.08 -5.74
C GLN A 459 5.66 14.14 -6.83
N HIS A 460 6.47 13.83 -7.85
CA HIS A 460 6.68 14.73 -8.99
C HIS A 460 5.42 14.87 -9.85
N ILE A 461 4.71 13.76 -10.09
CA ILE A 461 3.47 13.77 -10.86
C ILE A 461 2.40 14.60 -10.15
N GLY A 462 2.17 14.41 -8.84
CA GLY A 462 1.22 15.21 -8.07
C GLY A 462 1.59 16.70 -8.01
N GLU A 463 2.89 17.02 -7.87
CA GLU A 463 3.36 18.41 -7.89
C GLU A 463 3.17 19.09 -9.26
N HIS A 464 3.26 18.35 -10.36
CA HIS A 464 3.14 18.89 -11.72
C HIS A 464 1.70 18.88 -12.24
N ILE A 465 0.94 17.82 -11.96
CA ILE A 465 -0.40 17.54 -12.48
C ILE A 465 -1.48 17.91 -11.44
N LYS A 466 -1.34 19.09 -10.82
CA LYS A 466 -2.19 19.57 -9.70
C LYS A 466 -3.70 19.61 -9.99
N GLY A 467 -4.10 19.69 -11.26
CA GLY A 467 -5.50 19.85 -11.67
C GLY A 467 -6.31 18.54 -11.72
N LEU A 468 -5.66 17.41 -12.00
CA LEU A 468 -6.32 16.09 -12.03
C LEU A 468 -6.39 15.45 -10.64
N ASP A 469 -5.53 15.89 -9.73
CA ASP A 469 -5.62 15.52 -8.32
C ASP A 469 -6.97 15.92 -7.68
N MET A 470 -7.72 16.83 -8.31
CA MET A 470 -9.09 17.18 -7.89
C MET A 470 -10.18 16.28 -8.48
N ARG A 471 -9.92 15.56 -9.60
CA ARG A 471 -10.81 14.49 -10.07
C ARG A 471 -10.44 13.24 -9.28
N GLY A 472 -11.18 13.02 -8.20
CA GLY A 472 -10.95 11.96 -7.21
C GLY A 472 -10.93 10.54 -7.78
N ASP A 473 -11.45 10.37 -8.99
CA ASP A 473 -11.94 9.15 -9.61
C ASP A 473 -11.25 8.80 -10.94
N VAL A 474 -10.17 9.49 -11.30
CA VAL A 474 -9.45 9.29 -12.57
C VAL A 474 -9.10 7.82 -12.81
N GLY A 475 -9.64 7.26 -13.90
CA GLY A 475 -9.42 5.87 -14.34
C GLY A 475 -10.21 4.81 -13.55
N ILE A 476 -11.08 5.23 -12.63
CA ILE A 476 -11.93 4.39 -11.77
C ILE A 476 -13.36 4.94 -11.64
N GLU A 477 -13.77 5.86 -12.52
CA GLU A 477 -15.02 6.62 -12.45
C GLU A 477 -16.24 5.69 -12.33
N VAL A 478 -16.30 4.68 -13.19
CA VAL A 478 -17.39 3.69 -13.22
C VAL A 478 -17.47 2.91 -11.89
N ALA A 479 -16.33 2.55 -11.30
CA ALA A 479 -16.30 1.80 -10.04
C ALA A 479 -16.77 2.66 -8.86
N VAL A 480 -16.41 3.94 -8.86
CA VAL A 480 -16.86 4.93 -7.87
C VAL A 480 -18.36 5.14 -7.99
N GLU A 481 -18.87 5.48 -9.17
CA GLU A 481 -20.30 5.75 -9.42
C GLU A 481 -21.17 4.55 -9.01
N ARG A 482 -20.79 3.35 -9.45
CA ARG A 482 -21.52 2.12 -9.11
C ARG A 482 -21.53 1.87 -7.60
N SER A 483 -20.39 2.03 -6.94
CA SER A 483 -20.28 1.78 -5.50
C SER A 483 -21.06 2.81 -4.68
N MET A 484 -21.11 4.07 -5.13
CA MET A 484 -21.93 5.11 -4.52
C MET A 484 -23.43 4.79 -4.67
N ALA A 485 -23.88 4.43 -5.88
CA ALA A 485 -25.27 4.05 -6.13
C ALA A 485 -25.71 2.83 -5.30
N ASP A 486 -24.86 1.80 -5.23
CA ASP A 486 -25.10 0.61 -4.40
C ASP A 486 -25.22 0.99 -2.91
N MET A 487 -24.35 1.88 -2.42
CA MET A 487 -24.35 2.32 -1.03
C MET A 487 -25.56 3.17 -0.68
N GLU A 488 -25.96 4.11 -1.57
CA GLU A 488 -27.17 4.91 -1.39
C GLU A 488 -28.43 4.03 -1.34
N GLY A 489 -28.52 3.05 -2.24
CA GLY A 489 -29.59 2.06 -2.24
C GLY A 489 -29.64 1.26 -0.94
N LEU A 490 -28.49 0.77 -0.49
CA LEU A 490 -28.35 -0.01 0.75
C LEU A 490 -28.79 0.79 1.98
N LEU A 491 -28.22 1.98 2.17
CA LEU A 491 -28.51 2.85 3.32
C LEU A 491 -29.97 3.32 3.30
N GLY A 492 -30.49 3.67 2.13
CA GLY A 492 -31.88 4.09 1.94
C GLY A 492 -32.88 2.98 2.27
N ALA A 493 -32.63 1.75 1.83
CA ALA A 493 -33.48 0.59 2.11
C ALA A 493 -33.47 0.22 3.60
N ASN A 494 -32.29 0.12 4.22
CA ASN A 494 -32.15 -0.20 5.64
C ASN A 494 -32.76 0.89 6.54
N GLY A 495 -32.54 2.16 6.21
CA GLY A 495 -33.13 3.28 6.93
C GLY A 495 -34.67 3.32 6.85
N LYS A 496 -35.27 2.89 5.73
CA LYS A 496 -36.73 2.73 5.61
C LYS A 496 -37.22 1.52 6.41
N TYR A 497 -36.52 0.39 6.32
CA TYR A 497 -36.87 -0.82 7.05
C TYR A 497 -36.92 -0.58 8.55
N TRP A 498 -35.84 -0.06 9.16
CA TRP A 498 -35.78 0.12 10.61
C TRP A 498 -36.75 1.16 11.14
N ARG A 499 -37.06 2.21 10.36
CA ARG A 499 -38.11 3.19 10.73
C ARG A 499 -39.51 2.58 10.77
N ALA A 500 -39.76 1.54 9.98
CA ALA A 500 -41.04 0.82 9.96
C ALA A 500 -41.14 -0.24 11.07
N GLN A 501 -40.02 -0.60 11.71
CA GLN A 501 -39.99 -1.60 12.78
C GLN A 501 -40.15 -0.97 14.17
N HIS A 502 -40.73 -1.72 15.09
CA HIS A 502 -40.74 -1.34 16.50
C HIS A 502 -39.30 -1.37 17.07
N PRO A 503 -38.87 -0.41 17.92
CA PRO A 503 -37.49 -0.37 18.45
C PRO A 503 -37.04 -1.67 19.13
N VAL A 504 -37.94 -2.38 19.81
CA VAL A 504 -37.65 -3.68 20.44
C VAL A 504 -37.25 -4.76 19.41
N THR A 505 -37.80 -4.70 18.19
CA THR A 505 -37.43 -5.62 17.11
C THR A 505 -35.98 -5.40 16.69
N PHE A 506 -35.57 -4.14 16.53
CA PHE A 506 -34.18 -3.78 16.24
C PHE A 506 -33.25 -4.24 17.37
N MET A 507 -33.57 -3.94 18.63
CA MET A 507 -32.74 -4.34 19.77
C MET A 507 -32.54 -5.86 19.82
N ARG A 508 -33.60 -6.66 19.63
CA ARG A 508 -33.48 -8.12 19.58
C ARG A 508 -32.63 -8.62 18.41
N ALA A 509 -32.71 -7.98 17.26
CA ALA A 509 -31.89 -8.34 16.10
C ALA A 509 -30.41 -8.01 16.37
N PHE A 510 -30.15 -6.80 16.88
CA PHE A 510 -28.82 -6.34 17.25
C PHE A 510 -28.18 -7.22 18.34
N ASP A 511 -28.93 -7.59 19.38
CA ASP A 511 -28.44 -8.48 20.44
C ASP A 511 -28.03 -9.85 19.90
N ARG A 512 -28.81 -10.42 18.96
CA ARG A 512 -28.45 -11.69 18.30
C ARG A 512 -27.19 -11.56 17.46
N PHE A 513 -27.07 -10.49 16.69
CA PHE A 513 -25.86 -10.19 15.92
C PHE A 513 -24.64 -10.06 16.85
N GLN A 514 -24.77 -9.34 17.95
CA GLN A 514 -23.70 -9.16 18.93
C GLN A 514 -23.28 -10.48 19.57
N GLN A 515 -24.24 -11.33 19.96
CA GLN A 515 -23.95 -12.66 20.49
C GLN A 515 -23.20 -13.53 19.49
N ARG A 516 -23.65 -13.55 18.21
CA ARG A 516 -22.97 -14.27 17.14
C ARG A 516 -21.54 -13.76 16.91
N LEU A 517 -21.36 -12.43 16.93
CA LEU A 517 -20.03 -11.83 16.78
C LEU A 517 -19.10 -12.28 17.91
N ILE A 518 -19.54 -12.19 19.17
CA ILE A 518 -18.74 -12.61 20.33
C ILE A 518 -18.40 -14.10 20.24
N GLN A 519 -19.39 -14.95 19.94
CA GLN A 519 -19.19 -16.39 19.78
C GLN A 519 -18.21 -16.73 18.67
N SER A 520 -18.09 -15.89 17.65
CA SER A 520 -17.20 -16.14 16.52
C SER A 520 -15.71 -15.96 16.83
N PHE A 521 -15.39 -15.35 17.99
CA PHE A 521 -14.04 -15.21 18.53
C PHE A 521 -13.75 -16.13 19.72
N ALA A 522 -14.76 -16.86 20.23
CA ALA A 522 -14.56 -17.92 21.21
C ALA A 522 -13.99 -19.17 20.50
#